data_AF-X6D2V0-F1
#
_entry.id   AF-X6D2V0-F1
#
_cell.length_a   1.000
_cell.length_b   1.000
_cell.length_c   1.000
_cell.angle_alpha   90.00
_cell.angle_beta   90.00
_cell.angle_gamma   90.00
#
_symmetry.space_group_name_H-M   'P 1'
#
loop_
_entity.id
_entity.type
_entity.pdbx_description
1 polymer ?
#
loop_
_entity_poly.entity_id
_entity_poly.type
_entity_poly.pdbx_seq_one_letter_code
_entity_poly.pdbx_strand_id
1 'polypeptide(L)'
;MGCEMGPSALRTAGLAEVLSGLGHAVEDMGAVQATPARRVVHGNLALKALPEISAWTSAIAHAAYAASEDAMPIFLGGDHSISAGTVSGIARRAAEAGRPLFVLWLDAHPDFHT
;
A
#
# COMPACT_ATOMS: atom_id res chain seq x y z
N MET A 1 12.39 -10.58 1.34
CA MET A 1 13.10 -9.72 0.36
C MET A 1 13.70 -8.49 1.06
N GLY A 2 14.73 -7.85 0.51
CA GLY A 2 15.52 -6.80 1.21
C GLY A 2 14.74 -5.59 1.75
N CYS A 3 13.54 -5.31 1.22
CA CYS A 3 12.70 -4.19 1.65
C CYS A 3 11.69 -4.52 2.76
N GLU A 4 11.59 -5.78 3.21
CA GLU A 4 10.69 -6.17 4.32
C GLU A 4 11.10 -5.54 5.66
N MET A 5 12.37 -5.12 5.77
CA MET A 5 12.90 -4.48 6.98
C MET A 5 12.45 -3.02 7.11
N GLY A 6 11.98 -2.37 6.04
CA GLY A 6 11.56 -0.96 6.08
C GLY A 6 10.44 -0.69 7.10
N PRO A 7 9.30 -1.39 7.00
CA PRO A 7 8.20 -1.23 7.96
C PRO A 7 8.62 -1.56 9.40
N SER A 8 9.37 -2.65 9.59
CA SER A 8 9.86 -3.06 10.90
C SER A 8 10.81 -2.02 11.51
N ALA A 9 11.72 -1.45 10.71
CA ALA A 9 12.65 -0.42 11.17
C ALA A 9 11.92 0.86 11.59
N LEU A 10 10.90 1.29 10.84
CA LEU A 10 10.08 2.46 11.19
C LEU A 10 9.27 2.23 12.47
N ARG A 11 8.72 1.02 12.65
CA ARG A 11 8.08 0.63 13.92
C ARG A 11 9.08 0.68 15.08
N THR A 12 10.25 0.08 14.93
CA THR A 12 11.30 0.10 15.96
C THR A 12 11.82 1.50 16.26
N ALA A 13 11.85 2.39 15.27
CA ALA A 13 12.24 3.79 15.44
C ALA A 13 11.19 4.65 16.19
N GLY A 14 10.05 4.07 16.56
CA GLY A 14 9.03 4.73 17.39
C GLY A 14 8.04 5.58 16.59
N LEU A 15 7.74 5.21 15.34
CA LEU A 15 6.82 5.99 14.50
C LEU A 15 5.44 6.20 15.17
N ALA A 16 4.89 5.17 15.81
CA ALA A 16 3.59 5.25 16.47
C ALA A 16 3.63 6.21 17.67
N GLU A 17 4.70 6.18 18.45
CA GLU A 17 4.94 7.04 19.60
C GLU A 17 5.13 8.49 19.16
N VAL A 18 5.85 8.74 18.07
CA VAL A 18 6.01 10.09 17.51
C VAL A 18 4.67 10.65 17.05
N LEU A 19 3.88 9.88 16.30
CA LEU A 19 2.54 10.31 15.86
C LEU A 19 1.60 10.55 17.05
N SER A 20 1.67 9.70 18.07
CA SER A 20 0.90 9.87 19.31
C SER A 20 1.34 11.11 20.09
N GLY A 21 2.64 11.40 20.15
CA GLY A 21 3.21 12.60 20.75
C GLY A 21 2.81 13.90 20.05
N LEU A 22 2.40 13.83 18.78
CA LEU A 22 1.80 14.94 18.02
C LEU A 22 0.29 15.11 18.29
N GLY A 23 -0.31 14.25 19.12
CA GLY A 23 -1.71 14.32 19.52
C GLY A 23 -2.66 13.48 18.65
N HIS A 24 -2.15 12.57 17.82
CA HIS A 24 -2.99 11.67 17.04
C HIS A 24 -3.34 10.40 17.82
N ALA A 25 -4.56 9.88 17.64
CA ALA A 25 -4.86 8.50 17.98
C ALA A 25 -4.24 7.59 16.89
N VAL A 26 -3.44 6.62 17.31
CA VAL A 26 -2.72 5.72 16.39
C VAL A 26 -3.13 4.28 16.66
N GLU A 27 -3.54 3.58 15.60
CA GLU A 27 -3.79 2.15 15.62
C GLU A 27 -2.86 1.46 14.61
N ASP A 28 -2.08 0.49 15.07
CA ASP A 28 -1.27 -0.36 14.19
C ASP A 28 -2.10 -1.58 13.74
N MET A 29 -2.51 -1.58 12.47
CA MET A 29 -3.30 -2.65 11.87
C MET A 29 -2.47 -3.89 11.47
N GLY A 30 -1.18 -3.92 11.81
CA GLY A 30 -0.30 -5.05 11.55
C GLY A 30 0.22 -5.10 10.11
N ALA A 31 0.56 -6.30 9.63
CA ALA A 31 1.11 -6.52 8.29
C ALA A 31 0.05 -7.15 7.38
N VAL A 32 -0.16 -6.56 6.21
CA VAL A 32 -1.04 -7.12 5.17
C VAL A 32 -0.53 -8.51 4.78
N GLN A 33 -1.47 -9.45 4.62
CA GLN A 33 -1.17 -10.80 4.14
C GLN A 33 -1.80 -10.99 2.77
N ALA A 34 -0.99 -11.37 1.78
CA ALA A 34 -1.52 -11.73 0.47
C ALA A 34 -2.27 -13.07 0.54
N THR A 35 -3.33 -13.19 -0.26
CA THR A 35 -3.95 -14.49 -0.53
C THR A 35 -3.05 -15.31 -1.47
N PRO A 36 -3.19 -16.64 -1.50
CA PRO A 36 -2.42 -17.48 -2.40
C PRO A 36 -2.54 -17.01 -3.86
N ALA A 37 -1.39 -16.82 -4.50
CA ALA A 37 -1.33 -16.36 -5.88
C ALA A 37 -2.07 -17.31 -6.82
N ARG A 38 -2.91 -16.75 -7.68
CA ARG A 38 -3.56 -17.49 -8.76
C ARG A 38 -2.68 -17.44 -9.99
N ARG A 39 -2.75 -18.47 -10.83
CA ARG A 39 -2.02 -18.45 -12.11
C ARG A 39 -2.56 -17.32 -12.99
N VAL A 40 -1.71 -16.32 -13.23
CA VAL A 40 -1.96 -15.21 -14.16
C VAL A 40 -0.88 -15.26 -15.25
N VAL A 41 -1.30 -15.13 -16.50
CA VAL A 41 -0.39 -15.16 -17.65
C VAL A 41 -0.64 -13.93 -18.50
N HIS A 42 0.42 -13.30 -18.98
CA HIS A 42 0.35 -12.12 -19.84
C HIS A 42 1.42 -12.20 -20.93
N GLY A 43 1.15 -11.62 -22.11
CA GLY A 43 2.09 -11.64 -23.24
C GLY A 43 3.33 -10.75 -23.05
N ASN A 44 3.30 -9.84 -22.08
CA ASN A 44 4.44 -8.97 -21.76
C ASN A 44 5.49 -9.73 -20.95
N LEU A 45 6.63 -10.02 -21.58
CA LEU A 45 7.75 -10.76 -20.99
C LEU A 45 8.58 -9.93 -19.99
N ALA A 46 8.38 -8.61 -19.94
CA ALA A 46 9.02 -7.73 -18.96
C ALA A 46 8.43 -7.92 -17.55
N LEU A 47 7.18 -8.36 -17.44
CA LEU A 47 6.52 -8.61 -16.16
C LEU A 47 7.20 -9.77 -15.42
N LYS A 48 7.63 -9.51 -14.19
CA LYS A 48 8.21 -10.51 -13.28
C LYS A 48 7.25 -10.75 -12.13
N ALA A 49 7.16 -11.99 -11.65
CA ALA A 49 6.33 -12.38 -10.51
C ALA A 49 4.87 -11.86 -10.58
N LEU A 50 4.28 -11.85 -11.79
CA LEU A 50 2.94 -11.30 -12.02
C LEU A 50 1.86 -11.94 -11.13
N PRO A 51 1.81 -13.28 -10.95
CA PRO A 51 0.88 -13.91 -10.01
C PRO A 51 0.99 -13.35 -8.59
N GLU A 52 2.21 -13.20 -8.07
CA GLU A 52 2.51 -12.74 -6.73
C GLU A 52 2.18 -11.26 -6.56
N ILE A 53 2.61 -10.41 -7.50
CA ILE A 53 2.36 -8.96 -7.48
C ILE A 53 0.85 -8.68 -7.56
N SER A 54 0.12 -9.43 -8.38
CA SER A 54 -1.34 -9.30 -8.50
C SER A 54 -2.06 -9.67 -7.20
N ALA A 55 -1.62 -10.73 -6.53
CA ALA A 55 -2.16 -11.15 -5.24
C ALA A 55 -1.91 -10.10 -4.14
N TRP A 56 -0.68 -9.58 -4.07
CA TRP A 56 -0.31 -8.49 -3.15
C TRP A 56 -1.10 -7.22 -3.42
N THR A 57 -1.17 -6.78 -4.67
CA THR A 57 -1.91 -5.58 -5.08
C THR A 57 -3.36 -5.66 -4.63
N SER A 58 -4.00 -6.82 -4.81
CA SER A 58 -5.39 -7.05 -4.41
C SER A 58 -5.58 -7.02 -2.89
N ALA A 59 -4.68 -7.66 -2.13
CA ALA A 59 -4.73 -7.67 -0.67
C ALA A 59 -4.50 -6.27 -0.08
N ILE A 60 -3.53 -5.53 -0.62
CA ILE A 60 -3.23 -4.15 -0.20
C ILE A 60 -4.39 -3.23 -0.54
N ALA A 61 -5.02 -3.35 -1.72
CA ALA A 61 -6.19 -2.55 -2.07
C ALA A 61 -7.37 -2.78 -1.10
N HIS A 62 -7.59 -4.02 -0.69
CA HIS A 62 -8.61 -4.34 0.30
C HIS A 62 -8.31 -3.72 1.67
N ALA A 63 -7.07 -3.89 2.16
CA ALA A 63 -6.62 -3.30 3.42
C ALA A 63 -6.68 -1.76 3.38
N ALA A 64 -6.26 -1.14 2.29
CA ALA A 64 -6.27 0.32 2.13
C ALA A 64 -7.69 0.89 2.17
N TYR A 65 -8.63 0.24 1.52
CA TYR A 65 -10.03 0.65 1.61
C TYR A 65 -10.60 0.49 3.03
N ALA A 66 -10.33 -0.64 3.70
CA ALA A 66 -10.81 -0.89 5.04
C ALA A 66 -10.25 0.13 6.05
N ALA A 67 -8.93 0.37 5.99
CA ALA A 67 -8.26 1.33 6.85
C ALA A 67 -8.69 2.80 6.61
N SER A 68 -9.26 3.09 5.44
CA SER A 68 -9.73 4.43 5.06
C SER A 68 -11.17 4.75 5.46
N GLU A 69 -11.84 3.88 6.24
CA GLU A 69 -13.24 4.09 6.64
C GLU A 69 -13.41 5.37 7.47
N ASP A 70 -12.72 5.46 8.60
CA ASP A 70 -12.82 6.60 9.53
C ASP A 70 -11.46 7.17 9.95
N ALA A 71 -10.40 6.84 9.21
CA ALA A 71 -9.04 7.25 9.53
C ALA A 71 -8.25 7.69 8.28
N MET A 72 -7.12 8.35 8.52
CA MET A 72 -6.10 8.60 7.51
C MET A 72 -5.06 7.47 7.56
N PRO A 73 -5.07 6.50 6.65
CA PRO A 73 -4.15 5.38 6.71
C PRO A 73 -2.73 5.78 6.31
N ILE A 74 -1.75 5.23 7.02
CA ILE A 74 -0.32 5.32 6.68
C ILE A 74 0.14 3.92 6.28
N PHE A 75 0.58 3.77 5.03
CA PHE A 75 1.07 2.49 4.52
C PHE A 75 2.59 2.44 4.57
N LEU A 76 3.12 1.44 5.27
CA LEU A 76 4.56 1.19 5.33
C LEU A 76 4.91 0.10 4.33
N GLY A 77 5.57 0.49 3.24
CA GLY A 77 5.88 -0.38 2.12
C GLY A 77 7.24 -1.08 2.20
N GLY A 78 7.41 -2.03 1.29
CA GLY A 78 8.71 -2.48 0.81
C GLY A 78 9.13 -1.66 -0.41
N ASP A 79 9.14 -2.26 -1.60
CA ASP A 79 9.32 -1.52 -2.85
C ASP A 79 8.05 -0.73 -3.25
N HIS A 80 8.17 0.08 -4.31
CA HIS A 80 7.12 1.01 -4.71
C HIS A 80 5.87 0.36 -5.32
N SER A 81 5.88 -0.95 -5.62
CA SER A 81 4.73 -1.64 -6.20
C SER A 81 3.50 -1.66 -5.27
N ILE A 82 3.68 -1.44 -3.97
CA ILE A 82 2.57 -1.32 -3.01
C ILE A 82 1.61 -0.16 -3.36
N SER A 83 2.09 0.83 -4.10
CA SER A 83 1.30 1.96 -4.59
C SER A 83 0.11 1.52 -5.44
N ALA A 84 0.28 0.48 -6.27
CA ALA A 84 -0.78 -0.06 -7.10
C ALA A 84 -1.97 -0.54 -6.26
N GLY A 85 -1.71 -1.12 -5.10
CA GLY A 85 -2.75 -1.53 -4.16
C GLY A 85 -3.31 -0.36 -3.36
N THR A 86 -2.45 0.43 -2.74
CA THR A 86 -2.86 1.52 -1.84
C THR A 86 -3.68 2.58 -2.56
N VAL A 87 -3.21 3.07 -3.71
CA VAL A 87 -3.94 4.06 -4.53
C VAL A 87 -5.28 3.48 -4.98
N SER A 88 -5.33 2.20 -5.40
CA SER A 88 -6.59 1.56 -5.81
C SER A 88 -7.63 1.51 -4.68
N GLY A 89 -7.22 1.16 -3.46
CA GLY A 89 -8.11 1.11 -2.30
C GLY A 89 -8.64 2.48 -1.88
N ILE A 90 -7.76 3.49 -1.86
CA ILE A 90 -8.14 4.87 -1.53
C ILE A 90 -9.00 5.49 -2.64
N ALA A 91 -8.72 5.21 -3.91
CA ALA A 91 -9.53 5.66 -5.04
C ALA A 91 -10.96 5.13 -4.95
N ARG A 92 -11.15 3.86 -4.54
CA ARG A 92 -12.48 3.29 -4.29
C ARG A 92 -13.22 4.09 -3.21
N ARG A 93 -12.60 4.33 -2.05
CA ARG A 93 -13.21 5.09 -0.94
C ARG A 93 -13.59 6.51 -1.38
N ALA A 94 -12.70 7.19 -2.09
CA ALA A 94 -12.94 8.55 -2.58
C ALA A 94 -14.12 8.60 -3.56
N ALA A 95 -14.19 7.65 -4.48
CA ALA A 95 -15.29 7.54 -5.45
C ALA A 95 -16.64 7.32 -4.76
N GLU A 96 -16.72 6.42 -3.78
CA GLU A 96 -17.94 6.16 -3.00
C GLU A 96 -18.38 7.38 -2.17
N ALA A 97 -17.42 8.16 -1.67
CA ALA A 97 -17.69 9.42 -0.99
C ALA A 97 -18.05 10.58 -1.96
N GLY A 98 -18.02 10.35 -3.29
CA GLY A 98 -18.25 11.40 -4.29
C GLY A 98 -17.18 12.49 -4.30
N ARG A 99 -15.94 12.16 -3.88
CA ARG A 99 -14.83 13.11 -3.75
C ARG A 99 -13.72 12.80 -4.77
N PRO A 100 -13.09 13.82 -5.38
CA PRO A 100 -11.92 13.61 -6.21
C PRO A 100 -10.73 13.15 -5.35
N LEU A 101 -9.94 12.22 -5.90
CA LEU A 101 -8.64 11.82 -5.35
C LEU A 101 -7.53 12.49 -6.16
N PHE A 102 -6.58 13.12 -5.46
CA PHE A 102 -5.36 13.66 -6.04
C PHE A 102 -4.17 12.91 -5.47
N VAL A 103 -3.16 12.64 -6.32
CA VAL A 103 -1.94 11.93 -5.93
C VAL A 103 -0.75 12.87 -6.10
N LEU A 104 -0.01 13.10 -5.01
CA LEU A 104 1.31 13.72 -5.04
C LEU A 104 2.35 12.59 -5.00
N TRP A 105 3.03 12.37 -6.12
CA TRP A 105 4.07 11.35 -6.24
C TRP A 105 5.45 11.97 -6.08
N LEU A 106 6.14 11.63 -4.99
CA LEU A 106 7.48 12.12 -4.70
C LEU A 106 8.48 10.96 -4.82
N ASP A 107 9.10 10.83 -5.99
CA ASP A 107 10.13 9.83 -6.27
C ASP A 107 11.08 10.37 -7.35
N ALA A 108 12.30 9.82 -7.40
CA ALA A 108 13.23 10.05 -8.50
C ALA A 108 12.74 9.42 -9.82
N HIS A 109 11.91 8.38 -9.74
CA HIS A 109 11.35 7.66 -10.88
C HIS A 109 9.85 7.89 -10.98
N PRO A 110 9.30 7.97 -12.20
CA PRO A 110 7.90 8.33 -12.37
C PRO A 110 6.96 7.10 -12.34
N ASP A 111 7.50 5.88 -12.31
CA ASP A 111 6.80 4.60 -12.13
C ASP A 111 5.58 4.37 -13.06
N PHE A 112 5.63 4.86 -14.30
CA PHE A 112 4.55 4.70 -15.31
C PHE A 112 4.91 3.77 -16.48
N HIS A 113 5.93 2.91 -16.35
CA HIS A 113 6.32 1.98 -17.40
C HIS A 113 5.24 0.91 -17.69
N THR A 114 5.14 0.48 -18.94
CA THR A 114 4.16 -0.52 -19.43
C THR A 114 4.81 -1.76 -20.01
#